data_AF-A0A1E8BDR4-F1
#
_entry.id   AF-A0A1E8BDR4-F1
#
_cell.length_a   1.000
_cell.length_b   1.000
_cell.length_c   1.000
_cell.angle_alpha   90.00
_cell.angle_beta   90.00
_cell.angle_gamma   90.00
#
_symmetry.space_group_name_H-M   'P 1'
#
loop_
_entity.id
_entity.type
_entity.pdbx_description
1 polymer ?
#
loop_
_entity_poly.entity_id
_entity_poly.type
_entity_poly.pdbx_seq_one_letter_code
_entity_poly.pdbx_strand_id
1 'polypeptide(L)'
;MSATKSKTLKHKTTNQTNIFELTIQILNEALSYFMNVIDKEFLSLDDWNAKRIVPAVEILVHTTKINTLPKYKEFNQRFYKFPS
;
A
#
# COMPACT_ATOMS: atom_id res chain seq x y z
N MET A 1 20.15 19.35 48.83
CA MET A 1 19.39 18.86 47.66
C MET A 1 20.33 18.86 46.47
N SER A 2 20.76 17.68 45.98
CA SER A 2 21.66 17.56 44.82
C SER A 2 20.84 17.26 43.57
N ALA A 3 20.92 18.15 42.57
CA ALA A 3 20.27 17.96 41.28
C ALA A 3 21.05 16.96 40.42
N THR A 4 20.42 15.84 40.06
CA THR A 4 20.99 14.80 39.20
C THR A 4 21.05 15.31 37.76
N LYS A 5 22.27 15.57 37.26
CA LYS A 5 22.51 16.06 35.90
C LYS A 5 22.20 14.93 34.89
N SER A 6 21.06 15.02 34.21
CA SER A 6 20.70 14.09 33.12
C SER A 6 21.61 14.33 31.91
N LYS A 7 22.34 13.31 31.47
CA LYS A 7 23.17 13.36 30.25
C LYS A 7 22.31 12.95 29.06
N THR A 8 22.11 13.88 28.12
CA THR A 8 21.41 13.59 26.85
C THR A 8 22.36 12.84 25.90
N LEU A 9 22.04 11.59 25.59
CA LEU A 9 22.72 10.81 24.55
C LEU A 9 22.26 11.31 23.18
N LYS A 10 23.10 12.10 22.50
CA LYS A 10 22.90 12.46 21.09
C LYS A 10 23.37 11.30 20.21
N HIS A 11 22.53 10.28 20.01
CA HIS A 11 22.81 9.28 18.99
C HIS A 11 22.63 9.91 17.61
N LYS A 12 23.72 10.02 16.86
CA LYS A 12 23.69 10.42 15.45
C LYS A 12 23.05 9.27 14.67
N THR A 13 21.80 9.46 14.22
CA THR A 13 21.11 8.52 13.33
C THR A 13 21.90 8.44 12.03
N THR A 14 22.73 7.41 11.88
CA THR A 14 23.76 7.35 10.83
C THR A 14 23.21 6.78 9.51
N ASN A 15 21.95 6.33 9.49
CA ASN A 15 21.41 5.56 8.36
C ASN A 15 19.95 5.92 8.02
N GLN A 16 19.69 7.21 7.79
CA GLN A 16 18.34 7.75 7.56
C GLN A 16 17.86 7.63 6.11
N THR A 17 18.77 7.34 5.16
CA THR A 17 18.48 7.37 3.71
C THR A 17 17.66 6.18 3.23
N ASN A 18 17.75 5.02 3.90
CA ASN A 18 17.14 3.76 3.42
C ASN A 18 15.97 3.27 4.30
N ILE A 19 15.55 4.05 5.30
CA ILE A 19 14.54 3.63 6.28
C ILE A 19 13.16 3.35 5.66
N PHE A 20 12.90 3.88 4.46
CA PHE A 20 11.67 3.69 3.71
C PHE A 20 11.84 2.85 2.44
N GLU A 21 13.03 2.33 2.16
CA GLU A 21 13.30 1.61 0.92
C GLU A 21 12.37 0.39 0.77
N LEU A 22 12.18 -0.36 1.85
CA LEU A 22 11.23 -1.48 1.90
C LEU A 22 9.78 -1.02 1.69
N THR A 23 9.39 0.12 2.25
CA THR A 23 8.05 0.68 2.06
C THR A 23 7.81 1.06 0.60
N ILE A 24 8.79 1.71 -0.03
CA ILE A 24 8.74 2.08 -1.45
C ILE A 24 8.64 0.83 -2.32
N GLN A 25 9.41 -0.21 -2.02
CA GLN A 25 9.32 -1.50 -2.73
C GLN A 25 7.91 -2.10 -2.65
N ILE A 26 7.33 -2.20 -1.46
CA ILE A 26 5.96 -2.73 -1.27
C ILE A 26 4.92 -1.88 -2.03
N LEU A 27 5.04 -0.55 -2.01
CA LEU A 27 4.13 0.34 -2.74
C LEU A 27 4.26 0.17 -4.26
N ASN A 28 5.48 0.03 -4.78
CA ASN A 28 5.72 -0.20 -6.20
C ASN A 28 5.17 -1.56 -6.65
N GLU A 29 5.31 -2.59 -5.82
CA GLU A 29 4.73 -3.91 -6.08
C GLU A 29 3.20 -3.84 -6.11
N ALA A 30 2.57 -3.14 -5.15
CA ALA A 30 1.12 -2.95 -5.11
C ALA A 30 0.62 -2.18 -6.33
N LEU A 31 1.32 -1.11 -6.73
CA LEU A 31 0.98 -0.32 -7.91
C LEU A 31 1.09 -1.15 -9.19
N SER A 32 2.18 -1.91 -9.33
CA SER A 32 2.40 -2.81 -10.47
C SER A 32 1.31 -3.88 -10.56
N TYR A 33 0.83 -4.37 -9.41
CA TYR A 33 -0.30 -5.29 -9.37
C TYR A 33 -1.57 -4.65 -9.93
N PHE A 34 -1.91 -3.44 -9.51
CA PHE A 34 -3.09 -2.73 -10.04
C PHE A 34 -3.00 -2.48 -11.54
N MET A 35 -1.83 -2.06 -12.05
CA MET A 35 -1.63 -1.89 -13.50
C MET A 35 -1.89 -3.19 -14.26
N ASN A 36 -1.36 -4.32 -13.78
CA ASN A 36 -1.59 -5.63 -14.39
C ASN A 36 -3.06 -6.08 -14.35
N VAL A 37 -3.80 -5.75 -13.28
CA VAL A 37 -5.25 -6.00 -13.23
C VAL A 37 -5.98 -5.12 -14.26
N ILE A 38 -5.60 -3.85 -14.35
CA ILE A 38 -6.21 -2.92 -15.30
C ILE A 38 -5.99 -3.39 -16.75
N ASP A 39 -4.74 -3.70 -17.11
CA ASP A 39 -4.39 -4.15 -18.46
C ASP A 39 -5.10 -5.47 -18.86
N LYS A 40 -5.37 -6.35 -17.89
CA LYS A 40 -6.05 -7.63 -18.13
C LYS A 40 -7.56 -7.53 -18.26
N GLU A 41 -8.19 -6.66 -17.48
CA GLU A 41 -9.65 -6.60 -17.37
C GLU A 41 -10.27 -5.52 -18.25
N PHE A 42 -9.50 -4.49 -18.63
CA PHE A 42 -10.01 -3.33 -19.36
C PHE A 42 -9.25 -3.15 -20.68
N LEU A 43 -9.92 -3.45 -21.79
CA LEU A 43 -9.34 -3.35 -23.14
C LEU A 43 -9.07 -1.89 -23.58
N SER A 44 -9.86 -0.94 -23.09
CA SER A 44 -9.67 0.51 -23.27
C SER A 44 -10.16 1.26 -22.05
N LEU A 45 -9.51 2.39 -21.76
CA LEU A 45 -9.84 3.31 -20.67
C LEU A 45 -10.45 4.62 -21.16
N ASP A 46 -10.72 4.77 -22.46
CA ASP A 46 -11.13 6.05 -23.05
C ASP A 46 -12.43 6.61 -22.46
N ASP A 47 -13.37 5.72 -22.10
CA ASP A 47 -14.66 6.07 -21.48
C ASP A 47 -14.64 6.03 -19.94
N TRP A 48 -13.48 5.68 -19.36
CA TRP A 48 -13.32 5.56 -17.92
C TRP A 48 -12.80 6.86 -17.32
N ASN A 49 -13.29 7.16 -16.12
CA ASN A 49 -12.70 8.18 -15.27
C ASN A 49 -12.37 7.56 -13.91
N ALA A 50 -11.58 8.28 -13.12
CA ALA A 50 -11.16 7.83 -11.78
C ALA A 50 -12.35 7.40 -10.90
N LYS A 51 -13.50 8.08 -10.99
CA LYS A 51 -14.70 7.75 -10.19
C LYS A 51 -15.35 6.43 -10.59
N ARG A 52 -15.10 5.93 -11.80
CA ARG A 52 -15.61 4.64 -12.27
C ARG A 52 -14.58 3.53 -12.12
N ILE A 53 -13.34 3.78 -12.53
CA ILE A 53 -12.31 2.73 -12.60
C ILE A 53 -11.86 2.30 -11.22
N VAL A 54 -11.77 3.23 -10.25
CA VAL A 54 -11.34 2.90 -8.88
C VAL A 54 -12.32 1.90 -8.24
N PRO A 55 -13.64 2.16 -8.17
CA PRO A 55 -14.58 1.17 -7.64
C PRO A 55 -14.57 -0.17 -8.39
N ALA A 56 -14.41 -0.14 -9.72
CA ALA A 56 -14.36 -1.36 -10.52
C ALA A 56 -13.14 -2.22 -10.17
N VAL A 57 -11.97 -1.61 -10.06
CA VAL A 57 -10.73 -2.30 -9.64
C VAL A 57 -10.84 -2.74 -8.18
N GLU A 58 -11.41 -1.94 -7.27
CA GLU A 58 -11.60 -2.31 -5.86
C GLU A 58 -12.45 -3.58 -5.71
N ILE A 59 -13.53 -3.71 -6.50
CA ILE A 59 -14.38 -4.92 -6.51
C ILE A 59 -13.59 -6.14 -7.05
N LEU A 60 -12.65 -5.94 -7.95
CA LEU A 60 -11.84 -7.03 -8.50
C LEU A 60 -10.80 -7.55 -7.51
N VAL A 61 -10.24 -6.68 -6.67
CA VAL A 61 -9.04 -6.97 -5.86
C VAL A 61 -9.29 -7.13 -4.36
N HIS A 62 -10.22 -6.37 -3.79
CA HIS A 62 -10.35 -6.29 -2.33
C HIS A 62 -11.45 -7.19 -1.80
N THR A 63 -11.07 -8.07 -0.88
CA THR A 63 -12.02 -8.76 -0.02
C THR A 63 -12.63 -7.75 0.96
N THR A 64 -13.95 -7.63 0.94
CA THR A 64 -14.72 -6.81 1.87
C THR A 64 -15.88 -7.62 2.44
N LYS A 65 -16.65 -7.03 3.36
CA LYS A 65 -17.85 -7.67 3.91
C LYS A 65 -18.88 -8.04 2.83
N ILE A 66 -18.98 -7.22 1.79
CA ILE A 66 -19.92 -7.43 0.67
C ILE A 66 -19.28 -8.14 -0.52
N ASN A 67 -17.95 -8.04 -0.66
CA ASN A 67 -17.18 -8.68 -1.72
C ASN A 67 -16.27 -9.76 -1.11
N THR A 68 -16.85 -10.91 -0.76
CA THR A 68 -16.16 -11.95 0.01
C THR A 68 -15.19 -12.79 -0.83
N LEU A 69 -15.38 -12.83 -2.15
CA LEU A 69 -14.58 -13.62 -3.08
C LEU A 69 -14.21 -12.81 -4.33
N PRO A 70 -13.35 -11.78 -4.19
CA PRO A 70 -12.81 -11.05 -5.33
C PRO A 70 -12.03 -11.99 -6.28
N LYS A 71 -12.01 -11.64 -7.57
CA LYS A 71 -11.27 -12.39 -8.60
C LYS A 71 -9.77 -12.47 -8.29
N TYR A 72 -9.23 -11.40 -7.70
CA TYR A 72 -7.82 -11.22 -7.37
C TYR A 72 -7.59 -11.19 -5.85
N LYS A 73 -8.14 -12.17 -5.13
CA LYS A 73 -8.11 -12.26 -3.65
C LYS A 73 -6.72 -12.27 -3.02
N GLU A 74 -5.72 -12.68 -3.78
CA GLU A 74 -4.32 -12.72 -3.38
C GLU A 74 -3.75 -11.31 -3.09
N PHE A 75 -4.38 -10.26 -3.62
CA PHE A 75 -3.97 -8.88 -3.32
C PHE A 75 -3.98 -8.61 -1.81
N ASN A 76 -5.10 -8.90 -1.13
CA ASN A 76 -5.23 -8.71 0.32
C ASN A 76 -4.35 -9.67 1.15
N GLN A 77 -3.85 -10.75 0.54
CA GLN A 77 -2.91 -11.67 1.19
C GLN A 77 -1.47 -11.14 1.13
N ARG A 78 -1.11 -10.47 0.04
CA ARG A 78 0.24 -9.95 -0.22
C ARG A 78 0.46 -8.57 0.35
N PHE A 79 -0.54 -7.70 0.25
CA PHE A 79 -0.46 -6.32 0.70
C PHE A 79 -1.33 -6.15 1.94
N TYR A 80 -0.67 -6.05 3.09
CA TYR A 80 -1.35 -5.89 4.37
C TYR A 80 -2.14 -4.59 4.39
N LYS A 81 -3.45 -4.69 4.62
CA LYS A 81 -4.29 -3.51 4.87
C LYS A 81 -3.98 -2.98 6.26
N PHE A 82 -3.68 -1.69 6.37
CA PHE A 82 -3.60 -1.07 7.69
C PHE A 82 -4.93 -1.26 8.43
N PRO A 83 -4.94 -1.72 9.69
CA PRO A 83 -6.18 -1.85 10.44
C PRO A 83 -6.87 -0.49 10.49
N SER A 84 -8.09 -0.45 9.96
CA SER A 84 -8.97 0.71 9.92
C SER A 84 -9.94 0.70 11.09
#